data_AF-A0A2U8PFL3-F1
#
_entry.id   AF-A0A2U8PFL3-F1
#
_cell.length_a   1.000
_cell.length_b   1.000
_cell.length_c   1.000
_cell.angle_alpha   90.00
_cell.angle_beta   90.00
_cell.angle_gamma   90.00
#
_symmetry.space_group_name_H-M   'P 1'
#
loop_
_entity.id
_entity.type
_entity.pdbx_description
1 polymer ?
#
loop_
_entity_poly.entity_id
_entity_poly.type
_entity_poly.pdbx_seq_one_letter_code
_entity_poly.pdbx_strand_id
1 'polypeptide(L)' 'MAFYRKNIGGLHQAVRIASGVAVVVAASVYLAGPTAWLVTLGGAGFALTGLVGYCPMCAMAGIGRGGVS' A
#
# COMPACT_ATOMS: atom_id res chain seq x y z
N MET A 1 16.77 5.80 -17.97
CA MET A 1 15.68 6.46 -17.23
C MET A 1 14.47 5.53 -17.10
N ALA A 2 14.63 4.33 -16.55
CA ALA A 2 13.64 3.26 -16.70
C ALA A 2 13.29 2.64 -15.35
N PHE A 3 12.53 3.32 -14.48
CA PHE A 3 11.98 2.67 -13.26
C PHE A 3 10.77 3.39 -12.63
N TYR A 4 9.94 4.10 -13.42
CA TYR A 4 8.70 4.73 -12.90
C TYR A 4 7.50 4.48 -13.80
N ARG A 5 7.33 3.23 -14.24
CA ARG A 5 6.11 2.77 -14.90
C ARG A 5 5.24 2.10 -13.84
N LYS A 6 4.06 2.66 -13.60
CA LYS A 6 3.03 2.06 -12.71
C LYS A 6 2.87 0.58 -13.07
N ASN A 7 3.26 -0.31 -12.16
CA ASN A 7 3.19 -1.76 -12.32
C ASN A 7 1.76 -2.30 -12.10
N ILE A 8 0.99 -1.58 -11.30
CA ILE A 8 -0.31 -2.02 -10.79
C ILE A 8 -1.48 -1.32 -11.52
N GLY A 9 -2.59 -2.06 -11.69
CA GLY A 9 -3.89 -1.51 -12.11
C GLY A 9 -4.44 -0.44 -11.16
N GLY A 10 -5.15 0.55 -11.68
CA GLY A 10 -5.69 1.67 -10.88
C GLY A 10 -6.54 1.21 -9.69
N LEU A 11 -7.25 0.08 -9.81
CA LEU A 11 -8.06 -0.50 -8.75
C LEU A 11 -7.23 -1.05 -7.60
N HIS A 12 -6.16 -1.80 -7.88
CA HIS A 12 -5.21 -2.29 -6.87
C HIS A 12 -4.44 -1.15 -6.20
N GLN A 13 -4.14 -0.08 -6.95
CA GLN A 13 -3.55 1.13 -6.38
C GLN A 13 -4.55 1.80 -5.40
N ALA A 14 -5.81 1.97 -5.78
CA ALA A 14 -6.83 2.58 -4.94
C ALA A 14 -7.08 1.76 -3.66
N VAL A 15 -7.22 0.43 -3.77
CA VAL A 15 -7.44 -0.45 -2.61
C VAL A 15 -6.29 -0.37 -1.61
N ARG A 16 -5.03 -0.32 -2.08
CA ARG A 16 -3.86 -0.20 -1.19
C ARG A 16 -3.80 1.11 -0.45
N ILE A 17 -4.09 2.21 -1.14
CA ILE A 17 -4.13 3.54 -0.53
C ILE A 17 -5.27 3.57 0.51
N ALA A 18 -6.45 3.11 0.14
CA ALA A 18 -7.62 3.11 1.02
C ALA A 18 -7.39 2.24 2.27
N SER A 19 -6.87 1.02 2.12
CA SER A 19 -6.62 0.14 3.26
C SER A 19 -5.48 0.63 4.15
N GLY A 20 -4.39 1.15 3.58
CA GLY A 20 -3.30 1.74 4.36
C GLY A 20 -3.75 2.97 5.16
N VAL A 21 -4.55 3.85 4.56
CA VAL A 21 -5.14 5.00 5.26
C VAL A 21 -6.11 4.55 6.35
N ALA A 22 -6.97 3.56 6.07
CA ALA A 22 -7.88 3.02 7.06
C ALA A 22 -7.14 2.45 8.28
N VAL A 23 -6.02 1.74 8.05
CA VAL A 23 -5.17 1.21 9.13
C VAL A 23 -4.54 2.34 9.94
N VAL A 24 -4.04 3.40 9.30
CA VAL A 24 -3.48 4.58 9.99
C VAL A 24 -4.52 5.23 10.89
N VAL A 25 -5.74 5.45 10.38
CA VAL A 25 -6.84 6.05 11.15
C VAL A 25 -7.25 5.14 12.30
N ALA A 26 -7.46 3.84 12.05
CA ALA A 26 -7.84 2.88 13.07
C ALA A 26 -6.77 2.75 14.16
N ALA A 27 -5.49 2.68 13.80
CA ALA A 27 -4.39 2.61 14.76
C ALA A 27 -4.30 3.87 15.63
N SER A 28 -4.58 5.04 15.06
CA SER A 28 -4.58 6.31 15.81
C SER A 28 -5.73 6.43 16.79
N VAL A 29 -6.87 5.79 16.52
CA VAL A 29 -8.08 5.85 17.37
C VAL A 29 -8.11 4.74 18.42
N TYR A 30 -7.70 3.52 18.04
CA TYR A 30 -7.92 2.33 18.87
C TYR A 30 -6.67 1.80 19.57
N LEU A 31 -5.47 2.17 19.11
CA LEU A 31 -4.22 1.73 19.75
C LEU A 31 -3.57 2.89 20.50
N ALA A 32 -2.90 2.55 21.60
CA ALA A 32 -2.08 3.49 22.37
C ALA A 32 -0.71 2.87 22.66
N GLY A 33 0.29 3.74 22.85
CA GLY A 33 1.66 3.31 23.15
C GLY A 33 2.45 2.87 21.91
N PRO A 34 3.54 2.10 22.09
CA PRO A 34 4.49 1.79 21.02
C PRO A 34 3.90 0.95 19.88
N THR A 35 2.88 0.14 20.16
CA THR A 35 2.17 -0.64 19.15
C THR A 35 1.39 0.24 18.19
N ALA A 36 0.83 1.37 18.66
CA ALA A 36 0.17 2.35 17.80
C ALA A 36 1.14 2.90 16.75
N TRP A 37 2.35 3.27 17.16
CA TRP A 37 3.38 3.78 16.26
C TRP A 37 3.81 2.75 15.20
N LEU A 38 4.02 1.49 15.61
CA LEU A 38 4.39 0.43 14.68
C LEU A 38 3.32 0.19 13.62
N VAL A 39 2.05 0.13 14.03
CA VAL A 39 0.93 -0.13 13.11
C VAL A 39 0.67 1.09 12.22
N THR A 40 0.73 2.30 12.76
CA THR A 40 0.55 3.54 11.98
C THR A 40 1.66 3.70 10.94
N LEU A 41 2.93 3.48 11.31
CA LEU A 41 4.06 3.54 10.37
C LEU A 41 3.97 2.44 9.31
N GLY A 42 3.56 1.22 9.70
CA GLY A 42 3.32 0.12 8.77
C GLY A 42 2.21 0.42 7.77
N GLY A 43 1.07 0.93 8.24
CA GLY A 43 -0.05 1.34 7.40
C GLY A 43 0.30 2.49 6.46
N ALA A 44 1.04 3.49 6.94
CA ALA A 44 1.54 4.60 6.14
C ALA A 44 2.51 4.11 5.05
N GLY A 45 3.47 3.25 5.41
CA GLY A 45 4.39 2.62 4.46
C GLY A 45 3.65 1.82 3.38
N PHE A 46 2.62 1.08 3.76
CA PHE A 46 1.79 0.34 2.83
C PHE A 46 1.04 1.26 1.86
N ALA A 47 0.43 2.34 2.34
CA ALA A 47 -0.25 3.34 1.51
C ALA A 47 0.72 4.01 0.51
N LEU A 48 1.95 4.29 0.94
CA LEU A 48 3.01 4.86 0.08
C LEU A 48 3.33 3.95 -1.11
N THR A 49 3.31 2.62 -0.96
CA THR A 49 3.50 1.71 -2.11
C THR A 49 2.41 1.87 -3.17
N GLY A 50 1.18 2.19 -2.75
CA GLY A 50 0.08 2.52 -3.64
C GLY A 50 0.28 3.88 -4.32
N LEU A 51 0.76 4.89 -3.60
CA LEU A 51 1.06 6.22 -4.14
C LEU A 51 2.16 6.19 -5.21
N VAL A 52 3.25 5.45 -4.96
CA VAL A 52 4.33 5.22 -5.93
C VAL A 52 3.84 4.39 -7.13
N GLY A 53 2.77 3.62 -6.95
CA GLY A 53 2.19 2.78 -8.02
C GLY A 53 3.05 1.58 -8.38
N TYR A 54 3.95 1.19 -7.47
CA TYR A 54 4.82 0.04 -7.59
C TYR A 54 4.69 -0.82 -6.34
N CYS A 55 4.32 -2.08 -6.53
CA CYS A 55 4.36 -3.06 -5.46
C CYS A 55 5.24 -4.26 -5.87
N PRO A 56 6.37 -4.50 -5.17
CA PRO A 56 7.23 -5.64 -5.45
C PRO A 56 6.54 -6.97 -5.16
N MET A 57 5.70 -7.06 -4.11
CA MET A 57 4.90 -8.26 -3.83
C MET A 57 3.92 -8.60 -4.96
N CYS A 58 3.25 -7.60 -5.54
CA CYS A 58 2.36 -7.85 -6.68
C CYS A 58 3.15 -8.21 -7.94
N ALA A 59 4.34 -7.63 -8.15
CA ALA A 59 5.22 -8.04 -9.24
C ALA A 59 5.70 -9.50 -9.08
N MET A 60 6.10 -9.91 -7.87
CA MET A 60 6.47 -11.30 -7.56
C MET A 60 5.28 -12.26 -7.72
N ALA A 61 4.07 -11.81 -7.43
CA ALA A 61 2.84 -12.58 -7.62
C ALA A 61 2.31 -12.56 -9.07
N GLY A 62 2.99 -11.90 -10.02
CA GLY A 62 2.53 -11.78 -11.40
C GLY A 62 1.27 -10.90 -11.59
N ILE A 63 0.96 -10.03 -10.62
CA ILE A 63 -0.24 -9.19 -10.63
C ILE A 63 0.11 -7.82 -11.24
N GLY A 64 -0.37 -7.58 -12.46
CA GLY A 64 -0.05 -6.42 -13.27
C GLY A 64 -1.25 -5.52 -13.59
N ARG A 65 -1.02 -4.59 -14.52
CA ARG A 65 -2.02 -3.65 -15.03
C ARG A 65 -2.96 -4.38 -16.03
N GLY A 66 -3.84 -5.23 -15.51
CA GLY A 66 -4.77 -6.05 -16.30
C GLY A 66 -5.38 -7.26 -15.58
N GLY A 67 -4.94 -7.56 -14.35
CA GLY A 67 -5.23 -8.83 -13.67
C GLY A 67 -3.95 -9.64 -13.49
N VAL A 68 -4.09 -10.93 -13.17
CA VAL A 68 -2.98 -11.90 -13.27
C VAL A 68 -2.39 -11.80 -14.67
N SER A 69 -1.12 -11.43 -14.76
CA SER A 69 -0.36 -11.31 -16.01
C SER A 69 -0.05 -12.67 -16.59
#